data_AF-A0A5P9WGL2-F1
#
_entry.id   AF-A0A5P9WGL2-F1
#
_cell.length_a   1.000
_cell.length_b   1.000
_cell.length_c   1.000
_cell.angle_alpha   90.00
_cell.angle_beta   90.00
_cell.angle_gamma   90.00
#
_symmetry.space_group_name_H-M   'P 1'
#
loop_
_entity.id
_entity.type
_entity.pdbx_description
1 polymer ?
#
loop_
_entity_poly.entity_id
_entity_poly.type
_entity_poly.pdbx_seq_one_letter_code
_entity_poly.pdbx_strand_id
1 'polypeptide(L)'
;MSDSTPSGSWDGPWYRVRTAQFEAAFLPDAGEELETVDDIDVEVRLPDGSRWSATICTVAQVEVLMKRWAKSGEALGGRYFWCSDGLIVRDAGISNMTRVLAGLIETGGFTQILQRLDD
;
A
#
# COMPACT_ATOMS: atom_id res chain seq x y z
N MET A 1 3.97 -13.46 -20.54
CA MET A 1 4.67 -13.66 -19.26
C MET A 1 3.60 -14.02 -18.26
N SER A 2 3.61 -15.22 -17.69
CA SER A 2 2.65 -15.61 -16.67
C SER A 2 2.92 -14.75 -15.44
N ASP A 3 2.02 -13.81 -15.16
CA ASP A 3 1.99 -13.00 -13.96
C ASP A 3 1.69 -13.93 -12.76
N SER A 4 2.73 -14.61 -12.26
CA SER A 4 2.63 -15.35 -11.02
C SER A 4 2.39 -14.33 -9.90
N THR A 5 1.18 -14.34 -9.34
CA THR A 5 0.84 -13.71 -8.07
C THR A 5 1.99 -13.90 -7.08
N PRO A 6 2.62 -12.84 -6.55
CA PRO A 6 3.64 -12.97 -5.53
C PRO A 6 3.08 -13.80 -4.36
N SER A 7 3.69 -14.95 -4.07
CA SER A 7 3.22 -15.80 -2.97
C SER A 7 3.59 -15.17 -1.64
N GLY A 8 2.59 -14.83 -0.82
CA GLY A 8 2.78 -14.36 0.55
C GLY A 8 2.31 -15.35 1.62
N SER A 9 2.57 -15.01 2.88
CA SER A 9 2.22 -15.81 4.06
C SER A 9 1.71 -14.92 5.18
N TRP A 10 0.76 -15.41 5.96
CA TRP A 10 0.28 -14.72 7.15
C TRP A 10 1.26 -14.80 8.32
N ASP A 11 1.40 -13.70 9.05
CA ASP A 11 2.13 -13.54 10.31
C ASP A 11 1.28 -12.69 11.26
N GLY A 12 0.44 -13.35 12.07
CA GLY A 12 -0.60 -12.67 12.83
C GLY A 12 -1.57 -11.94 11.88
N PRO A 13 -1.84 -10.64 12.08
CA PRO A 13 -2.70 -9.87 11.19
C PRO A 13 -2.01 -9.43 9.89
N TRP A 14 -0.70 -9.67 9.75
CA TRP A 14 0.08 -9.20 8.60
C TRP A 14 0.11 -10.24 7.50
N TYR A 15 -0.16 -9.82 6.26
CA TYR A 15 0.14 -10.61 5.07
C TYR A 15 1.52 -10.21 4.53
N ARG A 16 2.49 -11.12 4.59
CA ARG A 16 3.88 -10.85 4.19
C ARG A 16 4.17 -11.39 2.79
N VAL A 17 4.62 -10.51 1.91
CA VAL A 17 5.16 -10.87 0.59
C VAL A 17 6.67 -10.68 0.62
N ARG A 18 7.41 -11.73 0.23
CA ARG A 18 8.88 -11.72 0.19
C ARG A 18 9.36 -11.79 -1.24
N THR A 19 10.27 -10.89 -1.60
CA THR A 19 10.96 -10.86 -2.89
C THR A 19 12.48 -10.92 -2.66
N ALA A 20 13.26 -10.98 -3.74
CA ALA A 20 14.71 -10.85 -3.64
C ALA A 20 15.17 -9.43 -3.23
N GLN A 21 14.31 -8.41 -3.40
CA GLN A 21 14.66 -7.00 -3.21
C GLN A 21 14.12 -6.41 -1.91
N PHE A 22 13.02 -6.95 -1.37
CA PHE A 22 12.36 -6.44 -0.16
C PHE A 22 11.38 -7.46 0.41
N GLU A 23 10.99 -7.24 1.66
CA GLU A 23 9.80 -7.82 2.28
C GLU A 23 8.76 -6.71 2.45
N ALA A 24 7.51 -6.97 2.08
CA ALA A 24 6.37 -6.11 2.36
C ALA A 24 5.39 -6.81 3.30
N ALA A 25 5.04 -6.16 4.40
CA ALA A 25 4.06 -6.61 5.37
C ALA A 25 2.82 -5.72 5.25
N PHE A 26 1.77 -6.26 4.65
CA PHE A 26 0.48 -5.60 4.46
C PHE A 26 -0.44 -5.90 5.65
N LEU A 27 -1.29 -4.96 6.03
CA LEU A 27 -2.27 -5.11 7.13
C LEU A 27 -3.71 -5.08 6.60
N PRO A 28 -4.19 -6.14 5.94
CA PRO A 28 -5.57 -6.20 5.43
C PRO A 28 -6.58 -6.39 6.56
N ASP A 29 -7.84 -6.06 6.29
CA ASP A 29 -8.93 -6.30 7.23
C ASP A 29 -9.19 -7.82 7.41
N ALA A 30 -9.74 -8.19 8.56
CA ALA A 30 -10.00 -9.59 8.88
C ALA A 30 -11.01 -10.22 7.89
N GLY A 31 -10.54 -11.18 7.10
CA GLY A 31 -11.35 -11.89 6.10
C GLY A 31 -11.49 -11.15 4.76
N GLU A 32 -10.77 -10.05 4.57
CA GLU A 32 -10.68 -9.35 3.30
C GLU A 32 -10.01 -10.22 2.22
N GLU A 33 -10.53 -10.16 1.00
CA GLU A 33 -9.94 -10.88 -0.14
C GLU A 33 -8.76 -10.06 -0.69
N LEU A 34 -7.56 -10.65 -0.68
CA LEU A 34 -6.30 -9.94 -0.87
C LEU A 34 -6.17 -9.26 -2.24
N GLU A 35 -6.81 -9.78 -3.27
CA GLU A 35 -6.78 -9.20 -4.62
C GLU A 35 -7.86 -8.13 -4.86
N THR A 36 -8.72 -7.89 -3.86
CA THR A 36 -9.71 -6.80 -3.87
C THR A 36 -9.34 -5.60 -3.00
N VAL A 37 -8.31 -5.73 -2.15
CA VAL A 37 -7.81 -4.68 -1.25
C VAL A 37 -7.57 -3.37 -2.03
N ASP A 38 -8.19 -2.28 -1.59
CA ASP A 38 -8.12 -0.99 -2.26
C ASP A 38 -7.68 0.19 -1.38
N ASP A 39 -7.45 -0.04 -0.08
CA ASP A 39 -6.86 0.86 0.91
C ASP A 39 -6.15 0.02 1.98
N ILE A 40 -4.83 0.14 2.10
CA ILE A 40 -4.04 -0.71 3.01
C ILE A 40 -2.74 -0.07 3.47
N ASP A 41 -2.40 -0.31 4.74
CA ASP A 41 -1.08 0.01 5.28
C ASP A 41 -0.06 -1.07 4.94
N VAL A 42 1.16 -0.65 4.61
CA VAL A 42 2.28 -1.54 4.35
C VAL A 42 3.56 -1.05 5.02
N GLU A 43 4.27 -1.98 5.65
CA GLU A 43 5.67 -1.81 6.02
C GLU A 43 6.56 -2.53 5.01
N VAL A 44 7.54 -1.81 4.45
CA VAL A 44 8.56 -2.33 3.54
C VAL A 44 9.90 -2.41 4.25
N ARG A 45 10.53 -3.59 4.22
CA ARG A 45 11.88 -3.83 4.73
C ARG A 45 12.83 -4.14 3.59
N LEU A 46 13.94 -3.40 3.52
CA LEU A 46 14.99 -3.64 2.55
C LEU A 46 16.12 -4.51 3.13
N PRO A 47 16.96 -5.14 2.29
CA PRO A 47 18.08 -5.99 2.74
C PRO A 47 19.12 -5.28 3.61
N ASP A 48 19.22 -3.94 3.49
CA ASP A 48 20.08 -3.11 4.33
C ASP A 48 19.51 -2.88 5.75
N GLY A 49 18.34 -3.43 6.04
CA GLY A 49 17.64 -3.29 7.31
C GLY A 49 16.77 -2.04 7.41
N SER A 50 16.80 -1.15 6.42
CA SER A 50 15.95 0.05 6.44
C SER A 50 14.46 -0.31 6.33
N ARG A 51 13.64 0.47 7.04
CA ARG A 51 12.19 0.29 7.14
C ARG A 51 11.48 1.52 6.59
N TRP A 52 10.39 1.27 5.87
CA TRP A 52 9.61 2.29 5.21
C TRP A 52 8.13 1.98 5.34
N SER A 53 7.27 2.98 5.46
CA SER A 53 5.82 2.83 5.46
C SER A 53 5.17 3.50 4.25
N ALA A 54 4.00 2.99 3.89
CA ALA A 54 3.01 3.70 3.10
C ALA A 54 1.60 3.26 3.46
N THR A 55 0.64 4.16 3.29
CA THR A 55 -0.77 3.82 3.10
C THR A 55 -1.05 3.84 1.60
N ILE A 56 -1.35 2.67 1.03
CA ILE A 56 -1.62 2.52 -0.40
C ILE A 56 -3.13 2.52 -0.62
N CYS A 57 -3.64 3.48 -1.40
CA CYS A 57 -5.05 3.53 -1.79
C CYS A 57 -5.19 3.50 -3.31
N THR A 58 -6.28 2.93 -3.82
CA THR A 58 -6.61 3.09 -5.25
C THR A 58 -7.23 4.45 -5.53
N VAL A 59 -7.14 4.92 -6.79
CA VAL A 59 -7.86 6.12 -7.25
C VAL A 59 -9.37 5.99 -7.00
N ALA A 60 -9.93 4.80 -7.25
CA ALA A 60 -11.36 4.55 -7.07
C ALA A 60 -11.77 4.68 -5.59
N GLN A 61 -10.96 4.16 -4.68
CA GLN A 61 -11.23 4.21 -3.25
C GLN A 61 -11.09 5.63 -2.68
N VAL A 62 -10.11 6.40 -3.16
CA VAL A 62 -10.02 7.84 -2.83
C VAL A 62 -11.29 8.58 -3.25
N GLU A 63 -11.86 8.29 -4.42
CA GLU A 63 -13.11 8.89 -4.87
C GLU A 63 -14.30 8.50 -3.96
N VAL A 64 -14.37 7.24 -3.54
CA VAL A 64 -15.39 6.76 -2.58
C VAL A 64 -15.29 7.50 -1.25
N LEU A 65 -14.08 7.63 -0.70
CA LEU A 65 -13.82 8.36 0.54
C LEU A 65 -14.23 9.84 0.42
N MET A 66 -13.83 10.52 -0.66
CA MET A 66 -14.19 11.92 -0.88
C MET A 66 -15.72 12.11 -1.02
N LYS A 67 -16.43 11.20 -1.70
CA LYS A 67 -17.90 11.23 -1.77
C LYS A 67 -18.57 11.01 -0.42
N ARG A 68 -18.01 10.15 0.43
CA ARG A 68 -18.47 9.95 1.81
C ARG A 68 -18.23 11.21 2.63
N TRP A 69 -17.04 11.80 2.53
CA TRP A 69 -16.66 13.01 3.26
C TRP A 69 -17.42 14.25 2.82
N ALA A 70 -17.88 14.31 1.57
CA ALA A 70 -18.82 15.33 1.12
C ALA A 70 -20.15 15.30 1.89
N LYS A 71 -20.54 14.15 2.44
CA LYS A 71 -21.75 14.00 3.27
C LYS A 71 -21.48 14.25 4.76
N SER A 72 -20.31 13.85 5.26
CA SER A 72 -19.95 14.02 6.69
C SER A 72 -19.38 15.41 7.03
N GLY A 73 -18.83 16.12 6.05
CA GLY A 73 -18.13 17.40 6.24
C GLY A 73 -16.62 17.27 6.47
N GLU A 74 -16.10 16.05 6.61
CA GLU A 74 -14.66 15.77 6.75
C GLU A 74 -13.87 16.25 5.52
N ALA A 75 -12.56 16.50 5.70
CA ALA A 75 -11.66 16.93 4.61
C ALA A 75 -12.21 18.09 3.76
N LEU A 76 -12.72 19.13 4.44
CA LEU A 76 -13.39 20.29 3.83
C LEU A 76 -14.56 19.87 2.91
N GLY A 77 -15.39 18.95 3.38
CA GLY A 77 -16.49 18.38 2.60
C GLY A 77 -16.00 17.51 1.45
N GLY A 78 -14.96 16.70 1.68
CA GLY A 78 -14.38 15.79 0.70
C GLY A 78 -13.69 16.49 -0.47
N ARG A 79 -13.17 17.71 -0.27
CA ARG A 79 -12.47 18.47 -1.34
C ARG A 79 -11.03 18.03 -1.54
N TYR A 80 -10.46 17.32 -0.56
CA TYR A 80 -9.13 16.77 -0.65
C TYR A 80 -9.07 15.40 0.01
N PHE A 81 -8.04 14.66 -0.36
CA PHE A 81 -7.54 13.49 0.35
C PHE A 81 -6.08 13.79 0.71
N TRP A 82 -5.66 13.42 1.91
CA TRP A 82 -4.29 13.57 2.35
C TRP A 82 -3.93 12.48 3.35
N CYS A 83 -2.77 11.84 3.14
CA CYS A 83 -2.12 10.93 4.05
C CYS A 83 -0.61 11.24 4.02
N SER A 84 0.05 11.23 5.18
CA SER A 84 1.47 11.59 5.31
C SER A 84 2.39 10.71 4.46
N ASP A 85 2.05 9.44 4.31
CA ASP A 85 2.75 8.42 3.54
C ASP A 85 1.84 7.77 2.50
N GLY A 86 0.93 8.58 1.93
CA GLY A 86 -0.06 8.13 0.94
C GLY A 86 0.55 7.84 -0.43
N LEU A 87 0.33 6.63 -0.95
CA LEU A 87 0.65 6.23 -2.31
C LEU A 87 -0.63 5.84 -3.06
N ILE A 88 -1.01 6.63 -4.08
CA ILE A 88 -2.18 6.30 -4.91
C ILE A 88 -1.76 5.37 -6.05
N VAL A 89 -2.41 4.20 -6.14
CA VAL A 89 -2.24 3.23 -7.23
C VAL A 89 -3.49 3.16 -8.09
N ARG A 90 -3.37 2.60 -9.30
CA ARG A 90 -4.50 2.46 -10.22
C ARG A 90 -5.42 1.30 -9.84
N ASP A 91 -4.82 0.14 -9.61
CA ASP A 91 -5.53 -1.13 -9.53
C ASP A 91 -5.43 -1.71 -8.10
N ALA A 92 -6.53 -2.32 -7.65
CA ALA A 92 -6.63 -2.99 -6.35
C ALA A 92 -5.77 -4.27 -6.31
N GLY A 93 -5.57 -4.78 -5.09
CA GLY A 93 -4.98 -6.08 -4.82
C GLY A 93 -3.50 -6.01 -4.42
N ILE A 94 -3.15 -6.84 -3.42
CA ILE A 94 -1.78 -6.94 -2.90
C ILE A 94 -0.78 -7.29 -3.99
N SER A 95 -1.16 -8.10 -4.99
CA SER A 95 -0.27 -8.39 -6.13
C SER A 95 0.09 -7.15 -6.93
N ASN A 96 -0.89 -6.29 -7.22
CA ASN A 96 -0.65 -5.04 -7.95
C ASN A 96 0.19 -4.06 -7.12
N MET A 97 -0.14 -3.90 -5.84
CA MET A 97 0.59 -3.04 -4.92
C MET A 97 2.05 -3.51 -4.76
N THR A 98 2.30 -4.81 -4.70
CA THR A 98 3.65 -5.39 -4.68
C THR A 98 4.44 -5.05 -5.95
N ARG A 99 3.81 -5.10 -7.14
CA ARG A 99 4.46 -4.70 -8.40
C ARG A 99 4.84 -3.22 -8.40
N VAL A 100 3.98 -2.35 -7.87
CA VAL A 100 4.27 -0.91 -7.72
C VAL A 100 5.48 -0.71 -6.81
N LEU A 101 5.50 -1.36 -5.63
CA LEU A 101 6.63 -1.29 -4.70
C LEU A 101 7.93 -1.78 -5.34
N ALA A 102 7.90 -2.89 -6.09
CA ALA A 102 9.07 -3.39 -6.81
C ALA A 102 9.63 -2.36 -7.81
N GLY A 103 8.76 -1.71 -8.59
CA GLY A 103 9.16 -0.65 -9.51
C GLY A 103 9.72 0.59 -8.81
N LEU A 104 9.15 0.99 -7.68
CA LEU A 104 9.66 2.10 -6.86
C LEU A 104 11.05 1.81 -6.28
N ILE A 105 11.29 0.56 -5.87
CA ILE A 105 12.58 0.11 -5.33
C ILE A 105 13.63 0.02 -6.44
N GLU A 106 13.28 -0.55 -7.60
CA GLU A 106 14.17 -0.65 -8.76
C GLU A 106 14.64 0.72 -9.26
N THR A 107 13.74 1.71 -9.25
CA THR A 107 14.05 3.08 -9.70
C THR A 107 14.66 3.98 -8.63
N GLY A 108 14.66 3.56 -7.36
CA GLY A 108 15.06 4.39 -6.22
C GLY A 108 14.03 5.46 -5.81
N GLY A 109 12.89 5.53 -6.49
CA GLY A 109 11.82 6.51 -6.23
C GLY A 109 11.15 6.37 -4.86
N PHE A 110 11.26 5.19 -4.24
CA PHE A 110 10.73 4.92 -2.90
C PHE A 110 11.22 5.91 -1.84
N THR A 111 12.44 6.44 -1.97
CA THR A 111 13.02 7.39 -0.99
C THR A 111 12.30 8.73 -0.90
N GLN A 112 11.52 9.09 -1.93
CA GLN A 112 10.72 10.32 -1.97
C GLN A 112 9.24 10.08 -1.73
N ILE A 113 8.79 8.82 -1.84
CA ILE A 113 7.37 8.44 -1.87
C ILE A 113 6.97 7.72 -0.58
N LEU A 114 7.81 6.79 -0.11
CA LEU A 114 7.59 6.08 1.14
C LEU A 114 8.17 6.89 2.30
N GLN A 115 7.54 6.76 3.46
CA GLN A 115 8.02 7.40 4.68
C GLN A 115 9.06 6.50 5.35
N ARG A 116 10.26 7.04 5.62
CA ARG A 116 11.26 6.33 6.42
C ARG A 116 10.74 6.12 7.83
N LEU A 117 10.84 4.89 8.33
CA LEU A 117 10.60 4.57 9.73
C LEU A 117 11.95 4.53 10.46
N ASP A 118 12.10 5.40 11.44
CA ASP A 118 13.19 5.33 12.41
C ASP A 118 12.75 4.43 13.58
N ASP A 119 13.73 3.85 14.30
CA ASP A 119 13.47 3.05 15.49
C ASP A 119 12.99 3.89 16.68
#